data_AF-A0A090RYD7-F1
#
_entry.id   AF-A0A090RYD7-F1
#
_cell.length_a   1.000
_cell.length_b   1.000
_cell.length_c   1.000
_cell.angle_alpha   90.00
_cell.angle_beta   90.00
_cell.angle_gamma   90.00
#
_symmetry.space_group_name_H-M   'P 1'
#
loop_
_entity.id
_entity.type
_entity.pdbx_description
1 polymer ?
#
loop_
_entity_poly.entity_id
_entity_poly.type
_entity_poly.pdbx_seq_one_letter_code
_entity_poly.pdbx_strand_id
1 'polypeptide(L)'
;MANTQTTRKIDDFELEPVPEKAKRSWYVISLIWLAIGIDISGLFLGAFLSTGLTIHDALFATFAGSAILAVLAMLCANIGFQSGVSTPLMSSSVFGRHGGKVLGAINGISLVGWFAFQADFSLYTC
;
A
#
# COMPACT_ATOMS: atom_id res chain seq x y z
N MET A 1 -45.69 -8.39 -11.43
CA MET A 1 -45.51 -7.39 -10.35
C MET A 1 -45.11 -8.19 -9.10
N ALA A 2 -43.96 -8.11 -8.45
CA ALA A 2 -42.76 -7.28 -8.55
C ALA A 2 -41.56 -8.14 -8.08
N ASN A 3 -40.37 -7.77 -8.57
CA ASN A 3 -39.06 -8.41 -8.44
C ASN A 3 -38.55 -8.44 -6.98
N THR A 4 -38.26 -9.62 -6.45
CA THR A 4 -37.61 -9.83 -5.15
C THR A 4 -36.14 -9.40 -5.25
N GLN A 5 -35.89 -8.11 -5.02
CA GLN A 5 -34.55 -7.52 -4.92
C GLN A 5 -33.73 -8.26 -3.87
N THR A 6 -32.86 -9.15 -4.32
CA THR A 6 -31.82 -9.80 -3.52
C THR A 6 -30.80 -8.73 -3.17
N THR A 7 -31.06 -7.98 -2.12
CA THR A 7 -30.08 -7.04 -1.55
C THR A 7 -28.99 -7.90 -0.93
N ARG A 8 -27.97 -8.27 -1.72
CA ARG A 8 -26.67 -8.70 -1.19
C ARG A 8 -26.24 -7.55 -0.28
N LYS A 9 -26.40 -7.76 1.03
CA LYS A 9 -25.72 -6.97 2.05
C LYS A 9 -24.24 -7.20 1.78
N ILE A 10 -23.66 -6.32 0.98
CA ILE A 10 -22.22 -6.14 0.91
C ILE A 10 -21.91 -5.71 2.34
N ASP A 11 -21.53 -6.67 3.18
CA ASP A 11 -21.01 -6.39 4.52
C ASP A 11 -19.68 -5.68 4.30
N ASP A 12 -19.79 -4.39 4.02
CA ASP A 12 -18.73 -3.43 4.20
C ASP A 12 -18.46 -3.38 5.69
N PHE A 13 -17.41 -4.09 6.11
CA PHE A 13 -16.73 -3.82 7.37
C PHE A 13 -15.97 -2.47 7.27
N GLU A 14 -16.63 -1.43 6.75
CA GLU A 14 -16.09 -0.07 6.66
C GLU A 14 -16.09 0.66 8.00
N LEU A 15 -16.87 0.17 8.98
CA LEU A 15 -17.09 0.87 10.25
C LEU A 15 -16.98 -0.03 11.49
N GLU A 16 -16.63 -1.31 11.35
CA GLU A 16 -16.60 -2.25 12.46
C GLU A 16 -15.34 -3.15 12.41
N PRO A 17 -14.71 -3.48 13.57
CA PRO A 17 -13.50 -4.28 13.60
C PRO A 17 -13.73 -5.62 12.91
N VAL A 18 -12.87 -5.94 11.93
CA VAL A 18 -13.01 -7.17 11.13
C VAL A 18 -12.88 -8.38 12.06
N PRO A 19 -13.90 -9.26 12.15
CA PRO A 19 -13.86 -10.45 13.00
C PRO A 19 -12.71 -11.38 12.56
N GLU A 20 -12.03 -12.02 13.52
CA GLU A 20 -10.83 -12.86 13.31
C GLU A 20 -10.95 -13.89 12.17
N LYS A 21 -12.17 -14.33 11.84
CA LYS A 21 -12.47 -15.29 10.77
C LYS A 21 -12.40 -14.72 9.35
N ALA A 22 -12.39 -13.40 9.18
CA ALA A 22 -12.32 -12.71 7.89
C ALA A 22 -10.94 -12.04 7.64
N LYS A 23 -10.00 -12.17 8.58
CA LYS A 23 -8.62 -11.72 8.39
C LYS A 23 -8.00 -12.49 7.21
N ARG A 24 -7.56 -11.76 6.19
CA ARG A 24 -6.86 -12.32 5.03
C ARG A 24 -5.65 -13.12 5.52
N SER A 25 -5.46 -14.31 4.97
CA SER A 25 -4.30 -15.15 5.28
C SER A 25 -3.01 -14.38 5.04
N TRP A 26 -2.07 -14.47 5.97
CA TRP A 26 -0.79 -13.75 5.94
C TRP A 26 -0.02 -14.00 4.63
N TYR A 27 -0.15 -15.19 4.04
CA TYR A 27 0.43 -15.52 2.73
C TYR A 27 -0.07 -14.61 1.61
N VAL A 28 -1.36 -14.28 1.59
CA VAL A 28 -1.95 -13.41 0.56
C VAL A 28 -1.40 -11.99 0.70
N ILE A 29 -1.24 -11.51 1.94
CA ILE A 29 -0.67 -10.20 2.22
C ILE A 29 0.81 -10.15 1.77
N SER A 30 1.59 -11.19 2.10
CA SER A 30 2.99 -11.29 1.65
C SER A 30 3.11 -11.32 0.12
N LEU A 31 2.22 -12.03 -0.59
CA LEU A 31 2.20 -12.05 -2.05
C LEU A 31 1.88 -10.68 -2.66
N ILE A 32 0.96 -9.92 -2.06
CA ILE A 32 0.66 -8.55 -2.49
C ILE A 32 1.88 -7.64 -2.30
N TRP A 33 2.57 -7.75 -1.16
CA TRP A 33 3.80 -6.99 -0.91
C TRP A 33 4.93 -7.35 -1.86
N LEU A 34 5.07 -8.64 -2.21
CA LEU A 34 6.02 -9.06 -3.24
C LEU A 34 5.69 -8.48 -4.61
N ALA A 35 4.39 -8.42 -4.98
CA ALA A 35 3.96 -7.80 -6.22
C ALA A 35 4.22 -6.29 -6.24
N ILE A 36 3.97 -5.59 -5.12
CA ILE A 36 4.24 -4.15 -4.99
C ILE A 36 5.75 -3.85 -5.02
N GLY A 37 6.58 -4.75 -4.52
CA GLY A 37 8.04 -4.58 -4.53
C GLY A 37 8.69 -4.68 -5.91
N ILE A 38 7.97 -5.16 -6.92
CA ILE A 38 8.43 -5.21 -8.31
C ILE A 38 7.79 -4.04 -9.06
N ASP A 39 8.50 -2.93 -9.14
CA ASP A 39 8.05 -1.74 -9.87
C ASP A 39 9.17 -1.09 -10.68
N ILE A 40 8.78 -0.31 -11.68
CA ILE A 40 9.70 0.35 -12.63
C ILE A 40 10.59 1.38 -11.92
N SER A 41 10.08 2.06 -10.90
CA SER A 41 10.81 3.09 -10.16
C SER A 41 11.94 2.47 -9.34
N GLY A 42 11.74 1.28 -8.77
CA GLY A 42 12.79 0.48 -8.15
C GLY A 42 13.91 0.13 -9.14
N LEU A 43 13.57 -0.23 -10.38
CA LEU A 43 14.55 -0.49 -11.44
C LEU A 43 15.37 0.75 -11.78
N PHE A 44 14.71 1.91 -11.92
CA PHE A 44 15.40 3.20 -12.15
C PHE A 44 16.33 3.57 -10.99
N LEU A 45 15.88 3.41 -9.75
CA LEU A 45 16.71 3.66 -8.57
C LEU A 45 17.96 2.78 -8.57
N GLY A 46 17.81 1.49 -8.92
CA GLY A 46 18.94 0.57 -9.08
C GLY A 46 19.91 1.01 -10.19
N ALA A 47 19.39 1.48 -11.33
CA ALA A 47 20.21 1.99 -12.42
C ALA A 47 21.00 3.25 -12.00
N PHE A 48 20.38 4.19 -11.28
CA PHE A 48 21.05 5.38 -10.77
C PHE A 48 22.08 5.07 -9.68
N LEU A 49 21.79 4.10 -8.82
CA LEU A 49 22.73 3.70 -7.78
C LEU A 49 23.97 3.02 -8.37
N SER A 50 23.80 2.25 -9.44
CA SER A 50 24.88 1.56 -10.17
C SER A 50 25.85 2.50 -10.88
N THR A 51 25.39 3.70 -11.31
CA THR A 51 26.28 4.67 -11.98
C THR A 51 27.10 5.51 -11.00
N GLY A 52 26.64 5.66 -9.75
CA GLY A 52 27.28 6.50 -8.73
C GLY A 52 28.16 5.75 -7.72
N LEU A 53 27.92 4.46 -7.49
CA LEU A 53 28.61 3.65 -6.49
C LEU A 53 29.15 2.35 -7.08
N THR A 54 30.17 1.77 -6.44
CA THR A 54 30.60 0.40 -6.75
C THR A 54 29.49 -0.58 -6.38
N ILE A 55 29.37 -1.69 -7.12
CA ILE A 55 28.28 -2.68 -6.93
C ILE A 55 28.14 -3.13 -5.47
N HIS A 56 29.26 -3.32 -4.77
CA HIS A 56 29.26 -3.74 -3.38
C HIS A 56 28.63 -2.71 -2.44
N ASP A 57 28.96 -1.42 -2.62
CA ASP A 57 28.41 -0.35 -1.81
C ASP A 57 26.94 -0.05 -2.18
N ALA A 58 26.59 -0.18 -3.46
CA ALA A 58 25.20 -0.10 -3.92
C ALA A 58 24.31 -1.18 -3.28
N LEU A 59 24.80 -2.41 -3.17
CA LEU A 59 24.10 -3.50 -2.49
C LEU A 59 23.95 -3.21 -0.99
N PHE A 60 25.02 -2.76 -0.33
CA PHE A 60 24.96 -2.44 1.10
C PHE A 60 24.02 -1.26 1.39
N ALA A 61 24.06 -0.20 0.57
CA ALA A 61 23.17 0.95 0.69
C ALA A 61 21.70 0.56 0.49
N THR A 62 21.42 -0.29 -0.51
CA THR A 62 20.07 -0.80 -0.75
C THR A 62 19.59 -1.64 0.44
N PHE A 63 20.42 -2.56 0.94
CA PHE A 63 20.06 -3.40 2.07
C PHE A 63 19.84 -2.60 3.35
N ALA A 64 20.71 -1.64 3.64
CA ALA A 64 20.56 -0.74 4.78
C ALA A 64 19.28 0.11 4.68
N GLY A 65 18.99 0.65 3.49
CA GLY A 65 17.77 1.40 3.23
C GLY A 65 16.52 0.53 3.42
N SER A 66 16.50 -0.68 2.84
CA SER A 66 15.42 -1.64 3.02
C SER A 66 15.23 -2.06 4.46
N ALA A 67 16.31 -2.22 5.24
CA ALA A 67 16.24 -2.57 6.67
C ALA A 67 15.56 -1.46 7.48
N ILE A 68 15.91 -0.20 7.24
CA ILE A 68 15.26 0.96 7.89
C ILE A 68 13.78 1.01 7.51
N LEU A 69 13.47 0.84 6.21
CA LEU A 69 12.10 0.82 5.72
C LEU A 69 11.29 -0.32 6.34
N ALA A 70 11.89 -1.51 6.50
CA ALA A 70 11.27 -2.67 7.12
C ALA A 70 10.94 -2.42 8.59
N VAL A 71 11.83 -1.76 9.34
CA VAL A 71 11.56 -1.37 10.75
C VAL A 71 10.39 -0.40 10.82
N LEU A 72 10.37 0.64 9.98
CA LEU A 72 9.26 1.59 9.93
C LEU A 72 7.95 0.91 9.52
N ALA A 73 8.00 0.03 8.52
CA ALA A 73 6.85 -0.75 8.06
C ALA A 73 6.33 -1.68 9.16
N MET A 74 7.19 -2.34 9.94
CA MET A 74 6.79 -3.16 11.08
C MET A 74 6.09 -2.34 12.16
N LEU A 75 6.59 -1.14 12.48
CA LEU A 75 5.95 -0.26 13.45
C LEU A 75 4.55 0.15 12.97
N CYS A 76 4.44 0.59 11.71
CA CYS A 76 3.16 0.93 11.09
C CYS A 76 2.20 -0.28 11.03
N ALA A 77 2.70 -1.46 10.67
CA ALA A 77 1.91 -2.69 10.61
C ALA A 77 1.41 -3.12 12.00
N ASN A 78 2.22 -2.97 13.03
CA ASN A 78 1.82 -3.25 14.41
C ASN A 78 0.69 -2.33 14.88
N ILE A 79 0.77 -1.04 14.56
CA ILE A 79 -0.29 -0.06 14.87
C ILE A 79 -1.56 -0.38 14.06
N GLY A 80 -1.43 -0.73 12.78
CA GLY A 80 -2.55 -1.10 11.93
C GLY A 80 -3.25 -2.38 12.39
N PHE A 81 -2.49 -3.39 12.84
CA PHE A 81 -3.03 -4.64 13.36
C PHE A 81 -3.79 -4.44 14.67
N GLN A 82 -3.27 -3.62 15.59
CA GLN A 82 -3.96 -3.30 16.84
C GLN A 82 -5.21 -2.45 16.62
N SER A 83 -5.22 -1.59 15.61
CA SER A 83 -6.37 -0.73 15.31
C SER A 83 -7.50 -1.47 14.61
N GLY A 84 -7.21 -2.57 13.88
CA GLY A 84 -8.23 -3.40 13.22
C GLY A 84 -9.05 -2.67 12.14
N VAL A 85 -8.65 -1.46 11.76
CA VAL A 85 -9.31 -0.57 10.80
C VAL A 85 -8.37 -0.20 9.66
N SER A 86 -8.93 -0.05 8.45
CA SER A 86 -8.20 0.35 7.24
C SER A 86 -7.40 1.64 7.45
N THR A 87 -6.21 1.77 6.84
CA THR A 87 -5.32 2.95 6.96
C THR A 87 -6.01 4.33 6.84
N PRO A 88 -7.02 4.52 5.95
CA PRO A 88 -7.80 5.76 5.89
C PRO A 88 -8.69 6.00 7.13
N LEU A 89 -9.24 4.94 7.74
CA LEU A 89 -10.06 5.01 8.95
C LEU A 89 -9.21 5.31 10.19
N MET A 90 -7.99 4.75 10.28
CA MET A 90 -7.04 5.08 11.34
C MET A 90 -6.59 6.54 11.26
N SER A 91 -6.41 7.07 10.05
CA SER A 91 -6.14 8.50 9.83
C SER A 91 -7.36 9.37 10.14
N SER A 92 -8.58 8.86 9.89
CA SER A 92 -9.84 9.52 10.23
C SER A 92 -10.12 9.54 11.74
N SER A 93 -9.64 8.56 12.51
CA SER A 93 -9.78 8.54 13.97
C SER A 93 -8.83 9.51 14.67
N VAL A 94 -7.62 9.70 14.11
CA VAL A 94 -6.62 10.65 14.62
C VAL A 94 -6.92 12.10 14.24
N PHE A 95 -7.36 12.36 13.00
CA PHE A 95 -7.62 13.73 12.48
C PHE A 95 -9.11 14.11 12.41
N GLY A 96 -10.01 13.22 12.83
CA GLY A 96 -11.46 13.39 12.71
C GLY A 96 -12.02 13.08 11.31
N ARG A 97 -13.35 13.01 11.20
CA ARG A 97 -14.09 12.57 10.00
C ARG A 97 -13.83 13.44 8.74
N HIS A 98 -13.42 14.69 8.93
CA HIS A 98 -13.04 15.59 7.83
C HIS A 98 -11.57 15.43 7.43
N GLY A 99 -10.65 15.28 8.39
CA GLY A 99 -9.24 15.06 8.11
C GLY A 99 -8.96 13.73 7.40
N GLY A 100 -9.71 12.69 7.78
CA GLY A 100 -9.70 11.39 7.11
C GLY A 100 -10.05 11.44 5.63
N LYS A 101 -11.07 12.22 5.25
CA LYS A 101 -11.48 12.40 3.85
C LYS A 101 -10.41 13.14 3.03
N VAL A 102 -9.78 14.15 3.61
CA VAL A 102 -8.71 14.91 2.95
C VAL A 102 -7.49 14.01 2.73
N LEU A 103 -7.06 13.27 3.75
CA LEU A 103 -5.93 12.32 3.63
C LEU A 103 -6.24 11.19 2.65
N GLY A 104 -7.48 10.71 2.61
CA GLY A 104 -7.94 9.74 1.62
C GLY A 104 -7.90 10.29 0.19
N ALA A 105 -8.35 11.54 -0.02
CA ALA A 105 -8.30 12.20 -1.32
C ALA A 105 -6.86 12.43 -1.80
N ILE A 106 -5.97 12.88 -0.91
CA ILE A 106 -4.54 13.07 -1.21
C ILE A 106 -3.92 11.72 -1.60
N ASN A 107 -4.12 10.67 -0.81
CA ASN A 107 -3.61 9.34 -1.14
C ASN A 107 -4.17 8.84 -2.47
N GLY A 108 -5.47 9.05 -2.74
CA GLY A 108 -6.09 8.68 -4.01
C GLY A 108 -5.44 9.37 -5.21
N ILE A 109 -5.23 10.69 -5.12
CA ILE A 109 -4.54 11.45 -6.18
C ILE A 109 -3.09 10.98 -6.34
N SER A 110 -2.37 10.75 -5.24
CA SER A 110 -1.00 10.21 -5.26
C SER A 110 -0.92 8.83 -5.92
N LEU A 111 -1.86 7.93 -5.61
CA LEU A 111 -1.95 6.59 -6.20
C LEU A 111 -2.24 6.67 -7.70
N VAL A 112 -3.16 7.54 -8.12
CA VAL A 112 -3.47 7.76 -9.54
C VAL A 112 -2.26 8.33 -10.28
N GLY A 113 -1.57 9.32 -9.71
CA GLY A 113 -0.36 9.89 -10.30
C GLY A 113 0.78 8.87 -10.43
N TRP A 114 0.99 8.06 -9.38
CA TRP A 114 1.99 7.00 -9.39
C TRP A 114 1.68 5.91 -10.41
N PHE A 115 0.41 5.51 -10.52
CA PHE A 115 -0.03 4.54 -11.53
C PHE A 115 0.13 5.09 -12.95
N ALA A 116 -0.20 6.37 -13.18
CA ALA A 116 -0.02 7.03 -14.47
C ALA A 116 1.45 7.04 -14.91
N PHE A 117 2.39 7.30 -13.99
CA PHE A 117 3.83 7.24 -14.28
C PHE A 117 4.30 5.85 -14.72
N GLN A 118 3.86 4.79 -14.02
CA GLN A 118 4.20 3.42 -14.41
C GLN A 118 3.54 3.01 -15.74
N ALA A 119 2.30 3.44 -15.98
CA ALA A 119 1.57 3.15 -17.21
C ALA A 119 2.17 3.86 -18.43
N ASP A 120 2.61 5.10 -18.28
CA ASP A 120 3.30 5.87 -19.33
C ASP A 120 4.56 5.14 -19.80
N PHE A 121 5.42 4.71 -18.87
CA PHE A 121 6.61 3.94 -19.21
C PHE A 121 6.29 2.63 -19.94
N SER A 122 5.22 1.94 -19.53
CA SER A 122 4.76 0.71 -20.19
C SER A 122 4.27 0.97 -21.61
N LEU A 123 3.77 2.17 -21.93
CA LEU A 123 3.27 2.51 -23.26
C LEU A 123 4.41 2.85 -24.24
N TYR A 124 5.48 3.46 -23.75
CA TYR A 124 6.65 3.87 -24.57
C TYR A 124 7.57 2.70 -24.96
N THR A 125 7.46 1.55 -24.29
CA THR A 125 8.35 0.38 -24.49
C THR A 125 7.74 -0.70 -25.42
N CYS A 126 6.48 -0.53 -25.87
CA CYS A 126 5.81 -1.39 -26.87
C CYS A 126 5.79 -0.74 -28.25
#